data_AF-A0A353RB19-F1
#
_entry.id   AF-A0A353RB19-F1
#
_cell.length_a   1.000
_cell.length_b   1.000
_cell.length_c   1.000
_cell.angle_alpha   90.00
_cell.angle_beta   90.00
_cell.angle_gamma   90.00
#
_symmetry.space_group_name_H-M   'P 1'
#
loop_
_entity.id
_entity.type
_entity.pdbx_description
1 polymer ?
#
loop_
_entity_poly.entity_id
_entity_poly.type
_entity_poly.pdbx_seq_one_letter_code
_entity_poly.pdbx_strand_id
1 'polypeptide(L)'
;SRKFARLINEKKYDQALEIAQGMVRDGAHILDVNMDDPMLDSPTSMREFLFFMGSDPEVAKVPLMLDSSRWEVLEAGLQCVQGKSIVNSISLKEGPEAFLGKAKLIKRYGAVPLVMAFDEQGQAATYERRIEICTRAYHLLVDEAGFEPQDIILDPNVLAVGTGMEEHRHFAVDFLETVRYLKQNLKGALVIAGVSNLSFAFRGNETIREAMHSVFLYHAIAAGLDMAIVKPGAQPIYSEIPESLRRAVEDVILDADAGATSRLIEMAGTIASHGQQDTGVIAREAWRDLDAGERLHYALAHGIEKHLEEDLEAISDIPAIEIVENTLMEGMKRVGKLFGEGKMFLPQVVRTARTMKKAVSILQPRIESEKKNQDTEGTKSGTVKGIIATVRGDVHDIGKNLVILVMECNNYKVIDLGVMVPAHKIVEAALQEQAAFVGLSGLITPSLDEMVEVAGAMEKAGLAIPLFIGGATTSALFTALRIAPRYSGPVIHCPDAAGVVPVLAGCFSKDSGERERFLADLHATQERLRNAYTKAAARKEYLSPPQARANKWIPAAAPKTPEPCSCCRQHHGTDNFVPPFVGVRDFDIPFEKLRKYLDWDGFLSIWEVRQNREQGKIAIEDAVR
;
A
#
# COMPACT_ATOMS: atom_id res chain seq x y z
N SER A 1 -26.54 -0.48 -9.74
CA SER A 1 -26.30 -0.22 -11.19
C SER A 1 -27.46 -0.73 -12.02
N ARG A 2 -28.08 0.08 -12.91
CA ARG A 2 -29.19 -0.38 -13.80
C ARG A 2 -28.76 -1.51 -14.74
N LYS A 3 -27.50 -1.49 -15.19
CA LYS A 3 -26.93 -2.55 -16.05
C LYS A 3 -26.86 -3.88 -15.29
N PHE A 4 -26.34 -3.87 -14.06
CA PHE A 4 -26.21 -5.07 -13.22
C PHE A 4 -27.58 -5.69 -12.92
N ALA A 5 -28.55 -4.88 -12.48
CA ALA A 5 -29.91 -5.34 -12.20
C ALA A 5 -30.53 -6.05 -13.42
N ARG A 6 -30.39 -5.47 -14.63
CA ARG A 6 -30.85 -6.11 -15.87
C ARG A 6 -30.16 -7.45 -16.12
N LEU A 7 -28.83 -7.53 -15.96
CA LEU A 7 -28.07 -8.75 -16.25
C LEU A 7 -28.44 -9.89 -15.30
N ILE A 8 -28.62 -9.61 -14.00
CA ILE A 8 -29.08 -10.59 -13.02
C ILE A 8 -30.49 -11.07 -13.36
N ASN A 9 -31.40 -10.15 -13.69
CA ASN A 9 -32.78 -10.50 -14.04
C ASN A 9 -32.87 -11.34 -15.33
N GLU A 10 -31.97 -11.08 -16.29
CA GLU A 10 -31.81 -11.86 -17.52
C GLU A 10 -30.97 -13.15 -17.33
N LYS A 11 -30.52 -13.46 -16.10
CA LYS A 11 -29.63 -14.59 -15.75
C LYS A 11 -28.32 -14.62 -16.55
N LYS A 12 -27.84 -13.46 -16.99
CA LYS A 12 -26.56 -13.29 -17.70
C LYS A 12 -25.41 -13.13 -16.70
N TYR A 13 -25.19 -14.16 -15.90
CA TYR A 13 -24.21 -14.13 -14.80
C TYR A 13 -22.77 -13.91 -15.29
N ASP A 14 -22.40 -14.43 -16.47
CA ASP A 14 -21.07 -14.19 -17.06
C ASP A 14 -20.81 -12.69 -17.31
N GLN A 15 -21.79 -11.97 -17.86
CA GLN A 15 -21.68 -10.53 -18.10
C GLN A 15 -21.78 -9.72 -16.81
N ALA A 16 -22.46 -10.23 -15.78
CA ALA A 16 -22.47 -9.63 -14.46
C ALA A 16 -21.11 -9.80 -13.77
N LEU A 17 -20.44 -10.94 -13.96
CA LEU A 17 -19.09 -11.20 -13.48
C LEU A 17 -18.06 -10.28 -14.16
N GLU A 18 -18.21 -9.96 -15.45
CA GLU A 18 -17.38 -8.94 -16.12
C GLU A 18 -17.44 -7.57 -15.44
N ILE A 19 -18.59 -7.20 -14.83
CA ILE A 19 -18.70 -5.96 -14.05
C ILE A 19 -17.84 -6.06 -12.78
N ALA A 20 -17.88 -7.19 -12.08
CA ALA A 20 -17.05 -7.42 -10.89
C ALA A 20 -15.56 -7.41 -11.24
N GLN A 21 -15.14 -8.10 -12.31
CA GLN A 21 -13.78 -8.05 -12.83
C GLN A 21 -13.34 -6.63 -13.16
N GLY A 22 -14.21 -5.86 -13.83
CA GLY A 22 -13.96 -4.45 -14.13
C GLY A 22 -13.70 -3.63 -12.86
N MET A 23 -14.53 -3.80 -11.84
CA MET A 23 -14.35 -3.10 -10.55
C MET A 23 -13.04 -3.46 -9.87
N VAL A 24 -12.64 -4.75 -9.84
CA VAL A 24 -11.34 -5.18 -9.28
C VAL A 24 -10.19 -4.56 -10.05
N ARG A 25 -10.25 -4.57 -11.39
CA ARG A 25 -9.25 -3.95 -12.27
C ARG A 25 -9.15 -2.44 -12.11
N ASP A 26 -10.26 -1.80 -11.76
CA ASP A 26 -10.33 -0.37 -11.47
C ASP A 26 -9.93 -0.04 -10.02
N GLY A 27 -9.47 -1.03 -9.26
CA GLY A 27 -8.89 -0.86 -7.92
C GLY A 27 -9.85 -1.03 -6.75
N ALA A 28 -10.98 -1.74 -6.93
CA ALA A 28 -11.82 -2.15 -5.82
C ALA A 28 -11.12 -3.24 -4.98
N HIS A 29 -10.90 -2.95 -3.70
CA HIS A 29 -10.30 -3.89 -2.75
C HIS A 29 -11.33 -4.85 -2.13
N ILE A 30 -12.61 -4.46 -2.15
CA ILE A 30 -13.75 -5.23 -1.64
C ILE A 30 -14.89 -5.05 -2.64
N LEU A 31 -15.65 -6.11 -2.89
CA LEU A 31 -16.84 -6.04 -3.73
C LEU A 31 -18.11 -6.14 -2.89
N ASP A 32 -18.92 -5.09 -2.97
CA ASP A 32 -20.25 -5.04 -2.38
C ASP A 32 -21.28 -5.69 -3.33
N VAL A 33 -21.96 -6.73 -2.84
CA VAL A 33 -22.89 -7.54 -3.61
C VAL A 33 -24.27 -7.39 -2.99
N ASN A 34 -25.15 -6.69 -3.72
CA ASN A 34 -26.54 -6.50 -3.33
C ASN A 34 -27.48 -7.15 -4.37
N MET A 35 -28.37 -8.02 -3.89
CA MET A 35 -29.38 -8.73 -4.68
C MET A 35 -30.81 -8.40 -4.27
N ASP A 36 -31.03 -7.38 -3.43
CA ASP A 36 -32.36 -6.94 -3.04
C ASP A 36 -33.05 -6.24 -4.21
N ASP A 37 -34.00 -6.96 -4.81
CA ASP A 37 -34.96 -6.43 -5.77
C ASP A 37 -36.28 -7.19 -5.57
N PRO A 38 -37.45 -6.52 -5.56
CA PRO A 38 -38.74 -7.19 -5.38
C PRO A 38 -39.03 -8.30 -6.39
N MET A 39 -38.38 -8.28 -7.56
CA MET A 39 -38.57 -9.24 -8.64
C MET A 39 -37.61 -10.44 -8.55
N LEU A 40 -36.65 -10.44 -7.63
CA LEU A 40 -35.65 -11.50 -7.48
C LEU A 40 -35.91 -12.38 -6.26
N ASP A 41 -35.64 -13.67 -6.41
CA ASP A 41 -35.40 -14.56 -5.26
C ASP A 41 -33.98 -14.30 -4.74
N SER A 42 -33.84 -13.23 -3.95
CA SER A 42 -32.51 -12.72 -3.57
C SER A 42 -31.64 -13.72 -2.80
N PRO A 43 -32.14 -14.57 -1.87
CA PRO A 43 -31.32 -15.63 -1.30
C PRO A 43 -30.73 -16.55 -2.37
N THR A 44 -31.52 -16.99 -3.34
CA THR A 44 -31.04 -17.84 -4.45
C THR A 44 -30.08 -17.09 -5.36
N SER A 45 -30.42 -15.87 -5.79
CA SER A 45 -29.55 -15.04 -6.65
C SER A 45 -28.22 -14.68 -5.99
N MET A 46 -28.21 -14.43 -4.68
CA MET A 46 -26.99 -14.21 -3.89
C MET A 46 -26.09 -15.44 -3.97
N ARG A 47 -26.62 -16.64 -3.66
CA ARG A 47 -25.84 -17.89 -3.72
C ARG A 47 -25.28 -18.14 -5.13
N GLU A 48 -26.13 -18.05 -6.15
CA GLU A 48 -25.74 -18.29 -7.54
C GLU A 48 -24.59 -17.37 -7.95
N PHE A 49 -24.76 -16.05 -7.74
CA PHE A 49 -23.73 -15.10 -8.16
C PHE A 49 -22.43 -15.23 -7.36
N LEU A 50 -22.49 -15.51 -6.06
CA LEU A 50 -21.29 -15.76 -5.25
C LEU A 50 -20.52 -17.00 -5.72
N PHE A 51 -21.19 -18.06 -6.20
CA PHE A 51 -20.51 -19.20 -6.82
C PHE A 51 -19.80 -18.82 -8.12
N PHE A 52 -20.41 -17.99 -8.97
CA PHE A 52 -19.74 -17.46 -10.16
C PHE A 52 -18.51 -16.62 -9.77
N MET A 53 -18.63 -15.72 -8.80
CA MET A 53 -17.51 -14.91 -8.30
C MET A 53 -16.37 -15.76 -7.72
N GLY A 54 -16.70 -16.80 -6.95
CA GLY A 54 -15.72 -17.72 -6.38
C GLY A 54 -15.01 -18.62 -7.40
N SER A 55 -15.61 -18.82 -8.59
CA SER A 55 -15.00 -19.60 -9.67
C SER A 55 -13.96 -18.82 -10.48
N ASP A 56 -13.95 -17.48 -10.36
CA ASP A 56 -13.04 -16.60 -11.08
C ASP A 56 -11.82 -16.22 -10.22
N PRO A 57 -10.59 -16.58 -10.62
CA PRO A 57 -9.40 -16.31 -9.81
C PRO A 57 -9.04 -14.83 -9.64
N GLU A 58 -9.54 -13.93 -10.49
CA GLU A 58 -9.29 -12.48 -10.37
C GLU A 58 -10.22 -11.87 -9.31
N VAL A 59 -11.50 -12.23 -9.36
CA VAL A 59 -12.52 -11.77 -8.41
C VAL A 59 -12.38 -12.45 -7.04
N ALA A 60 -12.04 -13.74 -6.98
CA ALA A 60 -11.93 -14.49 -5.72
C ALA A 60 -10.78 -14.01 -4.80
N LYS A 61 -9.88 -13.15 -5.29
CA LYS A 61 -8.77 -12.57 -4.51
C LYS A 61 -9.20 -11.45 -3.57
N VAL A 62 -10.35 -10.82 -3.82
CA VAL A 62 -10.84 -9.69 -3.01
C VAL A 62 -11.96 -10.16 -2.07
N PRO A 63 -12.01 -9.67 -0.82
CA PRO A 63 -13.11 -9.96 0.09
C PRO A 63 -14.45 -9.48 -0.45
N LEU A 64 -15.53 -10.14 -0.03
CA LEU A 64 -16.89 -9.82 -0.42
C LEU A 64 -17.65 -9.18 0.74
N MET A 65 -18.34 -8.09 0.44
CA MET A 65 -19.30 -7.44 1.31
C MET A 65 -20.70 -7.86 0.87
N LEU A 66 -21.37 -8.66 1.71
CA LEU A 66 -22.71 -9.17 1.47
C LEU A 66 -23.70 -8.10 1.88
N ASP A 67 -24.40 -7.51 0.92
CA ASP A 67 -25.33 -6.40 1.14
C ASP A 67 -26.80 -6.83 0.98
N SER A 68 -27.56 -6.72 2.06
CA SER A 68 -29.01 -6.89 2.05
C SER A 68 -29.65 -6.33 3.32
N SER A 69 -30.88 -5.86 3.15
CA SER A 69 -31.78 -5.50 4.25
C SER A 69 -32.42 -6.70 4.95
N ARG A 70 -32.25 -7.91 4.41
CA ARG A 70 -32.87 -9.16 4.91
C ARG A 70 -31.83 -10.14 5.40
N TRP A 71 -32.03 -10.63 6.62
CA TRP A 71 -31.09 -11.54 7.27
C TRP A 71 -30.92 -12.86 6.50
N GLU A 72 -31.99 -13.39 5.91
CA GLU A 72 -31.97 -14.68 5.21
C GLU A 72 -31.08 -14.63 3.95
N VAL A 73 -30.94 -13.45 3.32
CA VAL A 73 -30.06 -13.24 2.17
C VAL A 73 -28.61 -13.17 2.62
N LEU A 74 -28.33 -12.44 3.70
CA LEU A 74 -27.00 -12.33 4.30
C LEU A 74 -26.48 -13.70 4.74
N GLU A 75 -27.32 -14.48 5.44
CA GLU A 75 -26.97 -15.82 5.88
C GLU A 75 -26.78 -16.79 4.71
N ALA A 76 -27.61 -16.69 3.66
CA ALA A 76 -27.42 -17.47 2.44
C ALA A 76 -26.06 -17.16 1.78
N GLY A 77 -25.62 -15.90 1.78
CA GLY A 77 -24.31 -15.51 1.29
C GLY A 77 -23.17 -16.02 2.17
N LEU A 78 -23.29 -15.90 3.50
CA LEU A 78 -22.30 -16.39 4.47
C LEU A 78 -22.04 -17.90 4.34
N GLN A 79 -23.05 -18.68 3.97
CA GLN A 79 -22.92 -20.12 3.71
C GLN A 79 -22.15 -20.44 2.43
N CYS A 80 -22.01 -19.49 1.51
CA CYS A 80 -21.37 -19.66 0.20
C CYS A 80 -19.94 -19.13 0.13
N VAL A 81 -19.59 -18.11 0.92
CA VAL A 81 -18.25 -17.50 0.88
C VAL A 81 -17.26 -18.35 1.69
N GLN A 82 -16.13 -18.71 1.07
CA GLN A 82 -15.08 -19.50 1.72
C GLN A 82 -14.11 -18.66 2.56
N GLY A 83 -13.84 -17.43 2.11
CA GLY A 83 -12.96 -16.48 2.80
C GLY A 83 -13.69 -15.60 3.82
N LYS A 84 -12.94 -14.75 4.52
CA LYS A 84 -13.50 -13.76 5.45
C LYS A 84 -14.34 -12.74 4.65
N SER A 85 -15.64 -12.63 4.96
CA SER A 85 -16.57 -11.69 4.34
C SER A 85 -17.03 -10.61 5.31
N ILE A 86 -17.65 -9.56 4.76
CA ILE A 86 -18.28 -8.49 5.52
C ILE A 86 -19.80 -8.61 5.37
N VAL A 87 -20.53 -8.43 6.46
CA VAL A 87 -22.00 -8.41 6.48
C VAL A 87 -22.47 -6.96 6.52
N ASN A 88 -23.04 -6.49 5.41
CA ASN A 88 -23.65 -5.17 5.23
C ASN A 88 -25.19 -5.33 5.22
N SER A 89 -25.89 -5.15 6.31
CA SER A 89 -25.43 -4.68 7.63
C SER A 89 -26.31 -5.22 8.75
N ILE A 90 -25.89 -4.98 9.99
CA ILE A 90 -26.72 -5.15 11.19
C ILE A 90 -26.92 -3.79 11.87
N SER A 91 -27.95 -3.67 12.72
CA SER A 91 -28.23 -2.45 13.46
C SER A 91 -29.05 -2.74 14.72
N LEU A 92 -29.23 -1.73 15.57
CA LEU A 92 -30.02 -1.81 16.80
C LEU A 92 -31.52 -1.59 16.58
N LYS A 93 -31.99 -1.50 15.31
CA LYS A 93 -33.38 -1.23 14.94
C LYS A 93 -34.40 -2.18 15.60
N GLU A 94 -34.04 -3.46 15.73
CA GLU A 94 -34.89 -4.50 16.34
C GLU A 94 -34.55 -4.72 17.83
N GLY A 95 -33.77 -3.82 18.43
CA GLY A 95 -33.29 -3.91 19.80
C GLY A 95 -32.00 -4.71 19.96
N PRO A 96 -31.40 -4.67 21.17
CA PRO A 96 -30.08 -5.24 21.44
C PRO A 96 -30.06 -6.77 21.38
N GLU A 97 -31.15 -7.45 21.73
CA GLU A 97 -31.20 -8.92 21.72
C GLU A 97 -31.08 -9.47 20.29
N ALA A 98 -31.85 -8.92 19.35
CA ALA A 98 -31.77 -9.29 17.94
C ALA A 98 -30.40 -8.94 17.32
N PHE A 99 -29.87 -7.76 17.66
CA PHE A 99 -28.54 -7.33 17.25
C PHE A 99 -27.44 -8.31 17.71
N LEU A 100 -27.44 -8.68 18.99
CA LEU A 100 -26.48 -9.63 19.55
C LEU A 100 -26.64 -11.05 18.98
N GLY A 101 -27.88 -11.48 18.72
CA GLY A 101 -28.16 -12.76 18.06
C GLY A 101 -27.52 -12.83 16.68
N LYS A 102 -27.75 -11.82 15.85
CA LYS A 102 -27.13 -11.68 14.52
C LYS A 102 -25.61 -11.59 14.63
N ALA A 103 -25.08 -10.73 15.50
CA ALA A 103 -23.64 -10.56 15.71
C ALA A 103 -22.93 -11.86 16.10
N LYS A 104 -23.48 -12.64 17.03
CA LYS A 104 -22.92 -13.94 17.43
C LYS A 104 -22.89 -14.94 16.27
N LEU A 105 -23.89 -14.89 15.38
CA LEU A 105 -23.91 -15.74 14.20
C LEU A 105 -22.86 -15.29 13.16
N ILE A 106 -22.72 -13.98 12.91
CA ILE A 106 -21.64 -13.41 12.07
C ILE A 106 -20.27 -13.89 12.55
N LYS A 107 -20.03 -13.80 13.87
CA LYS A 107 -18.78 -14.27 14.49
C LYS A 107 -18.55 -15.77 14.29
N ARG A 108 -19.60 -16.59 14.39
CA ARG A 108 -19.51 -18.04 14.17
C ARG A 108 -19.11 -18.37 12.72
N TYR A 109 -19.58 -17.59 11.75
CA TYR A 109 -19.15 -17.70 10.35
C TYR A 109 -17.74 -17.12 10.10
N GLY A 110 -17.13 -16.44 11.08
CA GLY A 110 -15.83 -15.79 10.93
C GLY A 110 -15.87 -14.50 10.11
N ALA A 111 -17.05 -13.91 9.92
CA ALA A 111 -17.25 -12.69 9.14
C ALA A 111 -17.19 -11.42 10.02
N VAL A 112 -17.18 -10.26 9.37
CA VAL A 112 -17.11 -8.92 10.00
C VAL A 112 -18.46 -8.22 9.94
N PRO A 113 -19.02 -7.73 11.06
CA PRO A 113 -20.22 -6.91 11.05
C PRO A 113 -19.92 -5.48 10.57
N LEU A 114 -20.68 -5.01 9.59
CA LEU A 114 -20.90 -3.59 9.34
C LEU A 114 -22.16 -3.15 10.10
N VAL A 115 -22.01 -2.15 10.96
CA VAL A 115 -23.08 -1.64 11.81
C VAL A 115 -23.54 -0.28 11.34
N MET A 116 -24.80 -0.18 10.92
CA MET A 116 -25.41 1.11 10.63
C MET A 116 -25.79 1.84 11.92
N ALA A 117 -25.61 3.16 11.94
CA ALA A 117 -26.10 4.04 13.00
C ALA A 117 -27.63 4.17 12.94
N PHE A 118 -28.33 3.09 13.28
CA PHE A 118 -29.78 2.98 13.32
C PHE A 118 -30.16 2.15 14.55
N ASP A 119 -31.01 2.69 15.41
CA ASP A 119 -31.48 2.03 16.63
C ASP A 119 -33.01 2.01 16.72
N GLU A 120 -33.55 1.65 17.88
CA GLU A 120 -34.99 1.56 18.15
C GLU A 120 -35.74 2.90 17.93
N GLN A 121 -35.02 4.02 17.96
CA GLN A 121 -35.58 5.36 17.77
C GLN A 121 -35.46 5.86 16.33
N GLY A 122 -34.77 5.12 15.45
CA GLY A 122 -34.64 5.44 14.04
C GLY A 122 -33.20 5.62 13.57
N GLN A 123 -33.06 6.17 12.37
CA GLN A 123 -31.77 6.46 11.76
C GLN A 123 -31.12 7.69 12.39
N ALA A 124 -29.83 7.61 12.74
CA ALA A 124 -29.10 8.77 13.22
C ALA A 124 -28.82 9.77 12.10
N ALA A 125 -29.30 11.00 12.30
CA ALA A 125 -29.06 12.13 11.39
C ALA A 125 -28.04 13.13 11.95
N THR A 126 -28.10 13.42 13.26
CA THR A 126 -27.22 14.40 13.94
C THR A 126 -25.93 13.77 14.47
N TYR A 127 -24.91 14.59 14.69
CA TYR A 127 -23.65 14.18 15.32
C TYR A 127 -23.87 13.39 16.62
N GLU A 128 -24.66 13.90 17.55
CA GLU A 128 -24.88 13.29 18.88
C GLU A 128 -25.50 11.90 18.76
N ARG A 129 -26.48 11.75 17.87
CA ARG A 129 -27.16 10.46 17.66
C ARG A 129 -26.24 9.45 17.00
N ARG A 130 -25.38 9.87 16.06
CA ARG A 130 -24.43 8.96 15.41
C ARG A 130 -23.40 8.45 16.40
N ILE A 131 -22.82 9.33 17.23
CA ILE A 131 -21.84 8.90 18.25
C ILE A 131 -22.49 8.00 19.31
N GLU A 132 -23.71 8.29 19.73
CA GLU A 132 -24.44 7.50 20.73
C GLU A 132 -24.67 6.07 20.23
N ILE A 133 -25.26 5.91 19.04
CA ILE A 133 -25.59 4.59 18.48
C ILE A 133 -24.31 3.80 18.18
N CYS A 134 -23.33 4.41 17.53
CA CYS A 134 -22.07 3.74 17.20
C CYS A 134 -21.30 3.30 18.45
N THR A 135 -21.25 4.14 19.49
CA THR A 135 -20.59 3.81 20.76
C THR A 135 -21.32 2.67 21.47
N ARG A 136 -22.65 2.73 21.54
CA ARG A 136 -23.48 1.66 22.12
C ARG A 136 -23.26 0.34 21.38
N ALA A 137 -23.31 0.35 20.05
CA ALA A 137 -23.13 -0.86 19.26
C ALA A 137 -21.71 -1.43 19.37
N TYR A 138 -20.68 -0.58 19.40
CA TYR A 138 -19.29 -1.00 19.62
C TYR A 138 -19.14 -1.75 20.94
N HIS A 139 -19.67 -1.21 22.05
CA HIS A 139 -19.61 -1.87 23.35
C HIS A 139 -20.39 -3.19 23.37
N LEU A 140 -21.57 -3.25 22.76
CA LEU A 140 -22.32 -4.51 22.64
C LEU A 140 -21.52 -5.57 21.85
N LEU A 141 -20.84 -5.17 20.77
CA LEU A 141 -20.03 -6.09 19.97
C LEU A 141 -18.78 -6.57 20.70
N VAL A 142 -18.05 -5.66 21.34
CA VAL A 142 -16.79 -5.98 22.05
C VAL A 142 -17.08 -6.71 23.35
N ASP A 143 -17.92 -6.15 24.21
CA ASP A 143 -18.10 -6.61 25.59
C ASP A 143 -19.02 -7.84 25.68
N GLU A 144 -20.03 -7.96 24.81
CA GLU A 144 -21.04 -9.03 24.88
C GLU A 144 -20.97 -10.07 23.76
N ALA A 145 -20.65 -9.66 22.53
CA ALA A 145 -20.43 -10.61 21.41
C ALA A 145 -18.95 -11.03 21.27
N GLY A 146 -18.03 -10.35 21.94
CA GLY A 146 -16.60 -10.66 21.99
C GLY A 146 -15.87 -10.42 20.67
N PHE A 147 -16.31 -9.48 19.83
CA PHE A 147 -15.57 -9.11 18.64
C PHE A 147 -14.29 -8.37 19.00
N GLU A 148 -13.22 -8.63 18.24
CA GLU A 148 -12.06 -7.76 18.27
C GLU A 148 -12.41 -6.41 17.63
N PRO A 149 -12.00 -5.27 18.20
CA PRO A 149 -12.35 -3.95 17.66
C PRO A 149 -12.02 -3.74 16.17
N GLN A 150 -10.95 -4.36 15.67
CA GLN A 150 -10.54 -4.29 14.25
C GLN A 150 -11.49 -5.02 13.29
N ASP A 151 -12.31 -5.93 13.82
CA ASP A 151 -13.35 -6.66 13.09
C ASP A 151 -14.73 -5.99 13.27
N ILE A 152 -14.76 -4.67 13.50
CA ILE A 152 -16.01 -3.90 13.59
C ILE A 152 -15.92 -2.75 12.59
N ILE A 153 -16.87 -2.70 11.67
CA ILE A 153 -17.02 -1.58 10.73
C ILE A 153 -18.27 -0.79 11.15
N LEU A 154 -18.11 0.50 11.39
CA LEU A 154 -19.20 1.41 11.75
C LEU A 154 -19.57 2.28 10.54
N ASP A 155 -20.85 2.36 10.21
CA ASP A 155 -21.40 3.28 9.22
C ASP A 155 -22.25 4.36 9.93
N PRO A 156 -21.72 5.58 10.10
CA PRO A 156 -22.43 6.70 10.70
C PRO A 156 -23.56 7.29 9.83
N ASN A 157 -23.91 6.65 8.71
CA ASN A 157 -24.85 7.06 7.67
C ASN A 157 -24.42 8.31 6.89
N VAL A 158 -23.96 8.13 5.66
CA VAL A 158 -23.90 9.24 4.70
C VAL A 158 -25.31 9.57 4.22
N LEU A 159 -25.79 10.77 4.54
CA LEU A 159 -27.11 11.28 4.14
C LEU A 159 -27.00 12.34 3.03
N ALA A 160 -28.08 12.55 2.29
CA ALA A 160 -28.09 13.47 1.17
C ALA A 160 -28.01 14.94 1.64
N VAL A 161 -27.11 15.70 1.02
CA VAL A 161 -27.01 17.16 1.18
C VAL A 161 -27.43 17.86 -0.11
N GLY A 162 -27.62 19.18 -0.05
CA GLY A 162 -28.07 19.96 -1.22
C GLY A 162 -29.53 19.68 -1.62
N THR A 163 -30.36 19.18 -0.70
CA THR A 163 -31.77 18.87 -0.95
C THR A 163 -32.69 20.10 -0.95
N GLY A 164 -32.16 21.27 -0.55
CA GLY A 164 -32.94 22.49 -0.33
C GLY A 164 -33.67 22.55 1.02
N MET A 165 -33.46 21.56 1.89
CA MET A 165 -33.99 21.55 3.26
C MET A 165 -32.89 21.96 4.23
N GLU A 166 -33.17 22.92 5.10
CA GLU A 166 -32.20 23.49 6.04
C GLU A 166 -31.66 22.42 7.00
N GLU A 167 -32.52 21.50 7.42
CA GLU A 167 -32.19 20.41 8.35
C GLU A 167 -31.14 19.44 7.77
N HIS A 168 -31.03 19.37 6.45
CA HIS A 168 -30.11 18.46 5.77
C HIS A 168 -28.74 19.10 5.46
N ARG A 169 -28.61 20.41 5.64
CA ARG A 169 -27.41 21.16 5.23
C ARG A 169 -26.17 20.70 5.99
N HIS A 170 -26.33 20.39 7.27
CA HIS A 170 -25.22 20.05 8.16
C HIS A 170 -24.84 18.55 8.16
N PHE A 171 -25.56 17.69 7.43
CA PHE A 171 -25.38 16.23 7.51
C PHE A 171 -23.97 15.73 7.14
N ALA A 172 -23.30 16.41 6.21
CA ALA A 172 -21.93 16.06 5.82
C ALA A 172 -20.92 16.48 6.89
N VAL A 173 -21.06 17.67 7.47
CA VAL A 173 -20.22 18.13 8.59
C VAL A 173 -20.38 17.22 9.81
N ASP A 174 -21.62 16.90 10.17
CA ASP A 174 -21.92 15.96 11.27
C ASP A 174 -21.28 14.59 11.04
N PHE A 175 -21.27 14.10 9.79
CA PHE A 175 -20.57 12.87 9.44
C PHE A 175 -19.06 13.01 9.68
N LEU A 176 -18.43 14.07 9.19
CA LEU A 176 -16.98 14.31 9.35
C LEU A 176 -16.56 14.40 10.83
N GLU A 177 -17.30 15.16 11.64
CA GLU A 177 -17.04 15.24 13.08
C GLU A 177 -17.27 13.90 13.78
N THR A 178 -18.29 13.14 13.35
CA THR A 178 -18.52 11.79 13.86
C THR A 178 -17.33 10.88 13.55
N VAL A 179 -16.80 10.89 12.33
CA VAL A 179 -15.60 10.10 11.98
C VAL A 179 -14.47 10.43 12.94
N ARG A 180 -14.15 11.72 13.15
CA ARG A 180 -13.07 12.12 14.08
C ARG A 180 -13.31 11.60 15.49
N TYR A 181 -14.54 11.72 15.99
CA TYR A 181 -14.92 11.21 17.30
C TYR A 181 -14.71 9.69 17.39
N LEU A 182 -15.24 8.93 16.44
CA LEU A 182 -15.17 7.47 16.46
C LEU A 182 -13.71 6.99 16.39
N LYS A 183 -12.87 7.61 15.55
CA LYS A 183 -11.45 7.26 15.46
C LYS A 183 -10.67 7.60 16.74
N GLN A 184 -11.03 8.67 17.44
CA GLN A 184 -10.38 9.06 18.70
C GLN A 184 -10.81 8.18 19.89
N ASN A 185 -12.09 7.80 19.95
CA ASN A 185 -12.70 7.19 21.14
C ASN A 185 -12.89 5.68 21.02
N LEU A 186 -13.19 5.15 19.82
CA LEU A 186 -13.47 3.73 19.59
C LEU A 186 -12.30 3.08 18.85
N LYS A 187 -11.16 2.98 19.54
CA LYS A 187 -9.90 2.51 18.94
C LYS A 187 -10.04 1.10 18.36
N GLY A 188 -9.49 0.93 17.16
CA GLY A 188 -9.53 -0.33 16.41
C GLY A 188 -10.70 -0.41 15.45
N ALA A 189 -11.85 0.19 15.75
CA ALA A 189 -12.99 0.18 14.84
C ALA A 189 -12.66 0.89 13.50
N LEU A 190 -13.17 0.29 12.43
CA LEU A 190 -13.17 0.84 11.08
C LEU A 190 -14.39 1.72 10.89
N VAL A 191 -14.27 2.78 10.10
CA VAL A 191 -15.40 3.63 9.72
C VAL A 191 -15.56 3.63 8.20
N ILE A 192 -16.80 3.41 7.74
CA ILE A 192 -17.15 3.34 6.32
C ILE A 192 -18.14 4.44 5.91
N ALA A 193 -18.09 4.81 4.63
CA ALA A 193 -19.01 5.77 4.03
C ALA A 193 -19.68 5.23 2.75
N GLY A 194 -21.02 5.25 2.72
CA GLY A 194 -21.81 5.07 1.49
C GLY A 194 -21.85 6.35 0.64
N VAL A 195 -20.75 6.70 -0.03
CA VAL A 195 -20.53 8.03 -0.65
C VAL A 195 -21.61 8.44 -1.66
N SER A 196 -22.15 7.48 -2.41
CA SER A 196 -23.16 7.78 -3.43
C SER A 196 -24.44 8.43 -2.87
N ASN A 197 -24.77 8.18 -1.61
CA ASN A 197 -25.96 8.72 -0.94
C ASN A 197 -25.88 10.24 -0.72
N LEU A 198 -24.67 10.77 -0.52
CA LEU A 198 -24.43 12.21 -0.34
C LEU A 198 -25.03 13.05 -1.48
N SER A 199 -24.86 12.54 -2.70
CA SER A 199 -25.14 13.24 -3.96
C SER A 199 -26.54 13.00 -4.52
N PHE A 200 -27.45 12.42 -3.73
CA PHE A 200 -28.75 11.95 -4.22
C PHE A 200 -29.62 13.07 -4.82
N ALA A 201 -29.53 14.29 -4.27
CA ALA A 201 -30.25 15.46 -4.77
C ALA A 201 -29.89 15.83 -6.22
N PHE A 202 -28.71 15.42 -6.70
CA PHE A 202 -28.18 15.75 -8.03
C PHE A 202 -28.22 14.58 -9.00
N ARG A 203 -29.10 13.59 -8.77
CA ARG A 203 -29.32 12.46 -9.69
C ARG A 203 -29.59 12.97 -11.12
N GLY A 204 -28.81 12.45 -12.07
CA GLY A 204 -28.87 12.87 -13.48
C GLY A 204 -27.78 13.87 -13.88
N ASN A 205 -27.04 14.45 -12.94
CA ASN A 205 -25.86 15.28 -13.20
C ASN A 205 -24.60 14.59 -12.63
N GLU A 206 -24.06 13.61 -13.36
CA GLU A 206 -22.93 12.82 -12.88
C GLU A 206 -21.68 13.67 -12.63
N THR A 207 -21.43 14.72 -13.41
CA THR A 207 -20.31 15.65 -13.20
C THR A 207 -20.31 16.25 -11.80
N ILE A 208 -21.45 16.75 -11.33
CA ILE A 208 -21.58 17.30 -9.98
C ILE A 208 -21.48 16.20 -8.93
N ARG A 209 -22.11 15.05 -9.17
CA ARG A 209 -22.07 13.93 -8.21
C ARG A 209 -20.65 13.45 -7.98
N GLU A 210 -19.88 13.23 -9.03
CA GLU A 210 -18.49 12.78 -8.96
C GLU A 210 -17.60 13.84 -8.30
N ALA A 211 -17.82 15.13 -8.57
CA ALA A 211 -17.14 16.23 -7.87
C ALA A 211 -17.46 16.24 -6.36
N MET A 212 -18.74 16.07 -5.98
CA MET A 212 -19.15 15.95 -4.59
C MET A 212 -18.50 14.75 -3.90
N HIS A 213 -18.41 13.60 -4.58
CA HIS A 213 -17.76 12.41 -4.03
C HIS A 213 -16.27 12.66 -3.75
N SER A 214 -15.56 13.27 -4.70
CA SER A 214 -14.13 13.56 -4.58
C SER A 214 -13.84 14.55 -3.44
N VAL A 215 -14.59 15.66 -3.36
CA VAL A 215 -14.44 16.64 -2.26
C VAL A 215 -14.81 16.04 -0.91
N PHE A 216 -15.89 15.26 -0.83
CA PHE A 216 -16.29 14.61 0.42
C PHE A 216 -15.23 13.62 0.89
N LEU A 217 -14.73 12.77 0.00
CA LEU A 217 -13.68 11.81 0.33
C LEU A 217 -12.38 12.50 0.78
N TYR A 218 -11.99 13.60 0.14
CA TYR A 218 -10.83 14.39 0.56
C TYR A 218 -10.93 14.81 2.03
N HIS A 219 -12.06 15.37 2.45
CA HIS A 219 -12.27 15.77 3.84
C HIS A 219 -12.51 14.59 4.80
N ALA A 220 -13.22 13.55 4.35
CA ALA A 220 -13.55 12.39 5.18
C ALA A 220 -12.31 11.53 5.48
N ILE A 221 -11.42 11.34 4.50
CA ILE A 221 -10.13 10.65 4.70
C ILE A 221 -9.26 11.46 5.67
N ALA A 222 -9.20 12.79 5.51
CA ALA A 222 -8.50 13.65 6.46
C ALA A 222 -9.09 13.61 7.89
N ALA A 223 -10.38 13.31 8.02
CA ALA A 223 -11.04 13.07 9.31
C ALA A 223 -10.76 11.66 9.90
N GLY A 224 -10.21 10.73 9.10
CA GLY A 224 -9.86 9.38 9.51
C GLY A 224 -10.77 8.27 8.98
N LEU A 225 -11.52 8.51 7.89
CA LEU A 225 -12.33 7.49 7.22
C LEU A 225 -11.44 6.36 6.68
N ASP A 226 -11.76 5.10 7.01
CA ASP A 226 -10.98 3.93 6.58
C ASP A 226 -11.47 3.36 5.24
N MET A 227 -12.79 3.40 4.99
CA MET A 227 -13.42 2.67 3.89
C MET A 227 -14.52 3.49 3.22
N ALA A 228 -14.80 3.22 1.94
CA ALA A 228 -15.90 3.86 1.23
C ALA A 228 -16.51 2.93 0.17
N ILE A 229 -17.84 2.88 0.12
CA ILE A 229 -18.58 2.22 -0.96
C ILE A 229 -18.71 3.22 -2.12
N VAL A 230 -17.88 3.02 -3.14
CA VAL A 230 -17.76 3.91 -4.30
C VAL A 230 -17.79 3.13 -5.61
N LYS A 231 -18.10 3.83 -6.70
CA LYS A 231 -17.77 3.33 -8.03
C LYS A 231 -16.27 3.56 -8.25
N PRO A 232 -15.43 2.51 -8.34
CA PRO A 232 -13.99 2.66 -8.46
C PRO A 232 -13.63 3.41 -9.75
N GLY A 233 -12.62 4.28 -9.67
CA GLY A 233 -12.07 5.00 -10.82
C GLY A 233 -12.97 6.06 -11.47
N ALA A 234 -14.13 6.38 -10.87
CA ALA A 234 -15.08 7.36 -11.41
C ALA A 234 -14.88 8.78 -10.85
N GLN A 235 -14.23 8.92 -9.70
CA GLN A 235 -14.04 10.22 -9.05
C GLN A 235 -12.96 11.01 -9.81
N PRO A 236 -13.17 12.31 -10.11
CA PRO A 236 -12.12 13.18 -10.61
C PRO A 236 -11.05 13.41 -9.53
N ILE A 237 -9.83 13.74 -9.97
CA ILE A 237 -8.77 14.18 -9.07
C ILE A 237 -9.19 15.50 -8.43
N TYR A 238 -9.12 15.59 -7.10
CA TYR A 238 -9.63 16.74 -6.35
C TYR A 238 -9.02 18.09 -6.82
N SER A 239 -7.73 18.12 -7.19
CA SER A 239 -7.07 19.34 -7.67
C SER A 239 -7.52 19.80 -9.05
N GLU A 240 -8.06 18.88 -9.86
CA GLU A 240 -8.43 19.13 -11.26
C GLU A 240 -9.90 19.52 -11.44
N ILE A 241 -10.71 19.38 -10.38
CA ILE A 241 -12.06 19.93 -10.36
C ILE A 241 -11.96 21.44 -10.57
N PRO A 242 -12.69 22.03 -11.55
CA PRO A 242 -12.67 23.47 -11.81
C PRO A 242 -12.90 24.25 -10.53
N GLU A 243 -12.07 25.27 -10.27
CA GLU A 243 -12.03 25.94 -8.96
C GLU A 243 -13.41 26.46 -8.51
N SER A 244 -14.20 27.00 -9.43
CA SER A 244 -15.57 27.47 -9.15
C SER A 244 -16.49 26.34 -8.69
N LEU A 245 -16.44 25.18 -9.36
CA LEU A 245 -17.22 24.00 -8.99
C LEU A 245 -16.71 23.38 -7.69
N ARG A 246 -15.40 23.28 -7.51
CA ARG A 246 -14.79 22.73 -6.29
C ARG A 246 -15.22 23.55 -5.07
N ARG A 247 -15.08 24.89 -5.13
CA ARG A 247 -15.51 25.78 -4.04
C ARG A 247 -17.02 25.67 -3.77
N ALA A 248 -17.86 25.66 -4.80
CA ALA A 248 -19.31 25.52 -4.61
C ALA A 248 -19.70 24.18 -3.96
N VAL A 249 -18.99 23.10 -4.31
CA VAL A 249 -19.16 21.77 -3.69
C VAL A 249 -18.64 21.74 -2.26
N GLU A 250 -17.47 22.33 -2.00
CA GLU A 250 -16.90 22.49 -0.64
C GLU A 250 -17.83 23.27 0.26
N ASP A 251 -18.39 24.38 -0.21
CA ASP A 251 -19.34 25.19 0.55
C ASP A 251 -20.56 24.37 0.99
N VAL A 252 -21.03 23.44 0.14
CA VAL A 252 -22.16 22.54 0.46
C VAL A 252 -21.75 21.43 1.42
N ILE A 253 -20.58 20.82 1.23
CA ILE A 253 -20.11 19.70 2.06
C ILE A 253 -19.69 20.17 3.46
N LEU A 254 -19.07 21.34 3.55
CA LEU A 254 -18.57 21.92 4.79
C LEU A 254 -19.58 22.87 5.46
N ASP A 255 -20.75 23.04 4.86
CA ASP A 255 -21.79 23.95 5.34
C ASP A 255 -21.24 25.37 5.60
N ALA A 256 -20.55 25.95 4.61
CA ALA A 256 -19.81 27.20 4.78
C ALA A 256 -20.73 28.42 4.96
N ASP A 257 -21.86 28.45 4.24
CA ASP A 257 -22.90 29.46 4.40
C ASP A 257 -24.28 28.98 3.89
N ALA A 258 -25.32 29.71 4.30
CA ALA A 258 -26.71 29.37 3.98
C ALA A 258 -27.05 29.36 2.48
N GLY A 259 -26.30 30.08 1.64
CA GLY A 259 -26.50 30.15 0.20
C GLY A 259 -25.81 29.03 -0.60
N ALA A 260 -24.99 28.19 0.04
CA ALA A 260 -24.17 27.18 -0.65
C ALA A 260 -25.00 26.24 -1.53
N THR A 261 -26.12 25.72 -1.00
CA THR A 261 -27.00 24.80 -1.72
C THR A 261 -27.60 25.46 -2.96
N SER A 262 -28.09 26.69 -2.84
CA SER A 262 -28.67 27.43 -3.96
C SER A 262 -27.65 27.68 -5.08
N ARG A 263 -26.41 28.07 -4.72
CA ARG A 263 -25.34 28.27 -5.71
C ARG A 263 -25.01 26.99 -6.47
N LEU A 264 -24.92 25.85 -5.78
CA LEU A 264 -24.63 24.57 -6.42
C LEU A 264 -25.78 24.11 -7.33
N ILE A 265 -27.05 24.34 -6.94
CA ILE A 265 -28.22 24.03 -7.77
C ILE A 265 -28.26 24.91 -9.03
N GLU A 266 -27.98 26.21 -8.92
CA GLU A 266 -27.92 27.12 -10.07
C GLU A 266 -26.81 26.72 -11.05
N MET A 267 -25.63 26.37 -10.51
CA MET A 267 -24.52 25.82 -11.28
C MET A 267 -24.90 24.50 -11.97
N ALA A 268 -25.64 23.62 -11.28
CA ALA A 268 -26.17 22.38 -11.85
C ALA A 268 -27.11 22.63 -13.03
N GLY A 269 -28.00 23.62 -12.93
CA GLY A 269 -28.88 24.03 -14.01
C GLY A 269 -28.13 24.57 -15.23
N THR A 270 -27.01 25.26 -15.00
CA THR A 270 -26.15 25.80 -16.06
C THR A 270 -25.37 24.68 -16.76
N ILE A 271 -24.81 23.74 -16.00
CA ILE A 271 -24.09 22.57 -16.55
C ILE A 271 -25.04 21.63 -17.30
N ALA A 272 -26.25 21.42 -16.79
CA ALA A 272 -27.26 20.58 -17.45
C ALA A 272 -27.79 21.20 -18.75
N SER A 273 -27.93 22.53 -18.82
CA SER A 273 -28.38 23.23 -20.03
C SER A 273 -27.31 23.28 -21.13
N HIS A 274 -26.03 23.44 -20.77
CA HIS A 274 -24.92 23.33 -21.73
C HIS A 274 -24.71 21.88 -22.21
N GLY A 275 -24.97 20.89 -21.36
CA GLY A 275 -24.90 19.47 -21.73
C GLY A 275 -25.93 19.00 -22.77
N GLN A 276 -27.02 19.75 -23.00
CA GLN A 276 -28.01 19.42 -24.04
C GLN A 276 -27.79 20.12 -25.38
N GLN A 277 -27.15 21.29 -25.42
CA GLN A 277 -26.86 21.99 -26.68
C GLN A 277 -25.54 21.56 -27.33
N ASP A 278 -24.66 20.90 -26.59
CA ASP A 278 -23.26 20.71 -27.00
C ASP A 278 -22.82 19.25 -27.12
N THR A 279 -23.79 18.35 -27.37
CA THR A 279 -23.54 16.93 -27.67
C THR A 279 -22.77 16.72 -28.99
N GLY A 280 -22.48 17.79 -29.74
CA GLY A 280 -21.62 17.79 -30.92
C GLY A 280 -20.22 18.40 -30.74
N VAL A 281 -19.94 19.14 -29.65
CA VAL A 281 -18.65 19.87 -29.49
C VAL A 281 -17.90 19.52 -28.20
N ILE A 282 -18.56 18.99 -27.15
CA ILE A 282 -17.91 18.45 -25.93
C ILE A 282 -17.35 17.02 -26.13
N ALA A 283 -17.23 16.57 -27.39
CA ALA A 283 -16.50 15.36 -27.76
C ALA A 283 -15.04 15.64 -28.17
N ARG A 284 -14.53 16.87 -27.98
CA ARG A 284 -13.08 17.09 -27.87
C ARG A 284 -12.69 16.92 -26.42
N GLU A 285 -12.09 15.78 -26.13
CA GLU A 285 -11.27 15.57 -24.95
C GLU A 285 -10.24 16.71 -24.88
N ALA A 286 -10.49 17.79 -24.13
CA ALA A 286 -9.68 19.02 -24.16
C ALA A 286 -8.19 18.79 -23.84
N TRP A 287 -7.90 17.71 -23.10
CA TRP A 287 -6.53 17.27 -22.83
C TRP A 287 -5.81 16.76 -24.09
N ARG A 288 -6.51 16.37 -25.16
CA ARG A 288 -5.92 15.99 -26.46
C ARG A 288 -5.26 17.15 -27.18
N ASP A 289 -5.62 18.39 -26.83
CA ASP A 289 -5.00 19.60 -27.36
C ASP A 289 -3.68 19.95 -26.63
N LEU A 290 -3.32 19.22 -25.57
CA LEU A 290 -2.02 19.35 -24.88
C LEU A 290 -0.88 18.77 -25.73
N ASP A 291 0.36 19.11 -25.36
CA ASP A 291 1.53 18.45 -25.93
C ASP A 291 1.56 16.95 -25.59
N ALA A 292 2.28 16.16 -26.38
CA ALA A 292 2.25 14.70 -26.25
C ALA A 292 2.82 14.18 -24.91
N GLY A 293 3.75 14.89 -24.29
CA GLY A 293 4.25 14.56 -22.95
C GLY A 293 3.19 14.77 -21.87
N GLU A 294 2.51 15.92 -21.89
CA GLU A 294 1.42 16.25 -20.97
C GLU A 294 0.17 15.41 -21.24
N ARG A 295 -0.08 14.98 -22.49
CA ARG A 295 -1.11 13.96 -22.81
C ARG A 295 -0.81 12.62 -22.14
N LEU A 296 0.46 12.18 -22.14
CA LEU A 296 0.88 10.96 -21.45
C LEU A 296 0.80 11.11 -19.93
N HIS A 297 1.19 12.27 -19.38
CA HIS A 297 1.01 12.56 -17.95
C HIS A 297 -0.46 12.49 -17.55
N TYR A 298 -1.34 13.11 -18.35
CA TYR A 298 -2.78 13.10 -18.16
C TYR A 298 -3.34 11.67 -18.25
N ALA A 299 -2.97 10.92 -19.28
CA ALA A 299 -3.39 9.54 -19.48
C ALA A 299 -2.97 8.65 -18.31
N LEU A 300 -1.75 8.80 -17.79
CA LEU A 300 -1.29 8.09 -16.60
C LEU A 300 -2.12 8.45 -15.36
N ALA A 301 -2.27 9.75 -15.05
CA ALA A 301 -2.99 10.21 -13.87
C ALA A 301 -4.47 9.76 -13.87
N HIS A 302 -5.10 9.69 -15.05
CA HIS A 302 -6.50 9.29 -15.23
C HIS A 302 -6.69 7.80 -15.55
N GLY A 303 -5.60 7.06 -15.73
CA GLY A 303 -5.64 5.65 -16.09
C GLY A 303 -6.30 5.39 -17.46
N ILE A 304 -5.96 6.19 -18.48
CA ILE A 304 -6.54 6.12 -19.83
C ILE A 304 -5.61 5.30 -20.73
N GLU A 305 -6.08 4.12 -21.19
CA GLU A 305 -5.30 3.25 -22.07
C GLU A 305 -5.52 3.52 -23.57
N LYS A 306 -6.67 4.12 -23.94
CA LYS A 306 -7.18 4.16 -25.32
C LYS A 306 -6.24 4.84 -26.32
N HIS A 307 -5.58 5.93 -25.91
CA HIS A 307 -4.77 6.77 -26.81
C HIS A 307 -3.27 6.61 -26.57
N LEU A 308 -2.85 5.68 -25.70
CA LEU A 308 -1.44 5.50 -25.36
C LEU A 308 -0.57 5.24 -26.59
N GLU A 309 -1.04 4.42 -27.53
CA GLU A 309 -0.29 4.11 -28.76
C GLU A 309 -0.09 5.38 -29.60
N GLU A 310 -1.15 6.17 -29.82
CA GLU A 310 -1.07 7.43 -30.56
C GLU A 310 -0.17 8.47 -29.87
N ASP A 311 -0.23 8.55 -28.54
CA ASP A 311 0.51 9.54 -27.77
C ASP A 311 2.00 9.21 -27.64
N LEU A 312 2.32 7.92 -27.53
CA LEU A 312 3.70 7.43 -27.55
C LEU A 312 4.31 7.55 -28.96
N GLU A 313 3.52 7.38 -30.02
CA GLU A 313 3.95 7.59 -31.41
C GLU A 313 4.18 9.07 -31.72
N ALA A 314 3.39 9.97 -31.11
CA ALA A 314 3.53 11.42 -31.31
C ALA A 314 4.83 12.02 -30.73
N ILE A 315 5.52 11.29 -29.85
CA ILE A 315 6.88 11.59 -29.38
C ILE A 315 7.89 10.54 -29.86
N SER A 316 7.65 9.95 -31.03
CA SER A 316 8.51 8.91 -31.61
C SER A 316 9.90 9.37 -32.03
N ASP A 317 10.12 10.68 -32.05
CA ASP A 317 11.40 11.34 -32.21
C ASP A 317 12.29 11.25 -30.94
N ILE A 318 11.70 11.00 -29.75
CA ILE A 318 12.43 10.79 -28.49
C ILE A 318 12.74 9.30 -28.32
N PRO A 319 13.98 8.88 -27.97
CA PRO A 319 14.29 7.48 -27.70
C PRO A 319 13.31 6.82 -26.73
N ALA A 320 12.87 5.60 -27.03
CA ALA A 320 11.81 4.93 -26.27
C ALA A 320 12.14 4.77 -24.78
N ILE A 321 13.43 4.65 -24.44
CA ILE A 321 13.90 4.61 -23.04
C ILE A 321 13.76 5.96 -22.33
N GLU A 322 14.06 7.07 -23.03
CA GLU A 322 13.93 8.42 -22.47
C GLU A 322 12.46 8.78 -22.24
N ILE A 323 11.55 8.28 -23.07
CA ILE A 323 10.10 8.40 -22.83
C ILE A 323 9.71 7.74 -21.50
N VAL A 324 10.25 6.55 -21.19
CA VAL A 324 9.98 5.87 -19.92
C VAL A 324 10.58 6.67 -18.75
N GLU A 325 11.86 7.02 -18.82
CA GLU A 325 12.61 7.62 -17.71
C GLU A 325 12.22 9.07 -17.40
N ASN A 326 11.93 9.87 -18.43
CA ASN A 326 11.72 11.30 -18.28
C ASN A 326 10.23 11.67 -18.34
N THR A 327 9.44 11.06 -19.22
CA THR A 327 8.01 11.38 -19.35
C THR A 327 7.16 10.53 -18.40
N LEU A 328 7.21 9.20 -18.55
CA LEU A 328 6.29 8.33 -17.79
C LEU A 328 6.60 8.33 -16.28
N MET A 329 7.88 8.32 -15.88
CA MET A 329 8.27 8.42 -14.47
C MET A 329 7.94 9.78 -13.84
N GLU A 330 8.01 10.89 -14.59
CA GLU A 330 7.57 12.19 -14.08
C GLU A 330 6.06 12.17 -13.80
N GLY A 331 5.26 11.58 -14.70
CA GLY A 331 3.84 11.32 -14.47
C GLY A 331 3.59 10.53 -13.18
N MET A 332 4.36 9.46 -12.93
CA MET A 332 4.26 8.67 -11.69
C MET A 332 4.65 9.46 -10.44
N LYS A 333 5.66 10.35 -10.51
CA LYS A 333 6.01 11.24 -9.39
C LYS A 333 4.88 12.21 -9.06
N ARG A 334 4.20 12.76 -10.07
CA ARG A 334 3.02 13.63 -9.89
C ARG A 334 1.87 12.86 -9.21
N VAL A 335 1.59 11.64 -9.65
CA VAL A 335 0.58 10.76 -9.02
C VAL A 335 0.93 10.45 -7.56
N GLY A 336 2.19 10.10 -7.27
CA GLY A 336 2.65 9.86 -5.91
C GLY A 336 2.48 11.08 -4.99
N LYS A 337 2.75 12.28 -5.50
CA LYS A 337 2.50 13.54 -4.78
C LYS A 337 1.01 13.75 -4.50
N LEU A 338 0.16 13.56 -5.50
CA LEU A 338 -1.30 13.73 -5.36
C LEU A 338 -1.90 12.72 -4.37
N PHE A 339 -1.42 11.48 -4.37
CA PHE A 339 -1.82 10.47 -3.39
C PHE A 339 -1.35 10.84 -1.97
N GLY A 340 -0.09 11.27 -1.83
CA GLY A 340 0.46 11.70 -0.53
C GLY A 340 -0.22 12.96 0.04
N GLU A 341 -0.79 13.81 -0.82
CA GLU A 341 -1.61 14.97 -0.44
C GLU A 341 -3.10 14.62 -0.21
N GLY A 342 -3.50 13.35 -0.36
CA GLY A 342 -4.89 12.90 -0.23
C GLY A 342 -5.83 13.32 -1.36
N LYS A 343 -5.29 13.90 -2.45
CA LYS A 343 -6.04 14.41 -3.61
C LYS A 343 -6.34 13.35 -4.66
N MET A 344 -5.62 12.24 -4.60
CA MET A 344 -5.91 10.99 -5.31
C MET A 344 -6.15 9.87 -4.31
N PHE A 345 -7.00 8.93 -4.70
CA PHE A 345 -7.37 7.77 -3.89
C PHE A 345 -6.73 6.50 -4.46
N LEU A 346 -6.59 5.48 -3.61
CA LEU A 346 -5.91 4.23 -3.96
C LEU A 346 -6.42 3.58 -5.26
N PRO A 347 -7.74 3.52 -5.57
CA PRO A 347 -8.21 2.97 -6.85
C PRO A 347 -7.67 3.72 -8.08
N GLN A 348 -7.53 5.05 -8.01
CA GLN A 348 -6.96 5.84 -9.10
C GLN A 348 -5.47 5.51 -9.29
N VAL A 349 -4.73 5.34 -8.19
CA VAL A 349 -3.29 4.96 -8.24
C VAL A 349 -3.09 3.58 -8.85
N VAL A 350 -3.94 2.60 -8.51
CA VAL A 350 -3.90 1.26 -9.12
C VAL A 350 -4.14 1.34 -10.63
N ARG A 351 -5.13 2.15 -11.04
CA ARG A 351 -5.42 2.38 -12.45
C ARG A 351 -4.25 3.04 -13.18
N THR A 352 -3.59 4.04 -12.58
CA THR A 352 -2.36 4.65 -13.09
C THR A 352 -1.26 3.60 -13.28
N ALA A 353 -1.00 2.75 -12.29
CA ALA A 353 0.05 1.73 -12.38
C ALA A 353 -0.18 0.75 -13.54
N ARG A 354 -1.45 0.41 -13.81
CA ARG A 354 -1.83 -0.41 -14.96
C ARG A 354 -1.57 0.31 -16.28
N THR A 355 -1.99 1.56 -16.40
CA THR A 355 -1.74 2.39 -17.59
C THR A 355 -0.24 2.57 -17.84
N MET A 356 0.55 2.75 -16.78
CA MET A 356 2.02 2.77 -16.84
C MET A 356 2.58 1.46 -17.42
N LYS A 357 2.15 0.31 -16.87
CA LYS A 357 2.57 -1.01 -17.37
C LYS A 357 2.21 -1.21 -18.85
N LYS A 358 1.02 -0.76 -19.27
CA LYS A 358 0.59 -0.85 -20.67
C LYS A 358 1.42 0.05 -21.58
N ALA A 359 1.72 1.28 -21.17
CA ALA A 359 2.58 2.21 -21.91
C ALA A 359 3.99 1.62 -22.11
N VAL A 360 4.59 1.08 -21.05
CA VAL A 360 5.90 0.39 -21.14
C VAL A 360 5.82 -0.82 -22.08
N SER A 361 4.75 -1.62 -22.01
CA SER A 361 4.54 -2.74 -22.92
C SER A 361 4.41 -2.33 -24.39
N ILE A 362 3.85 -1.15 -24.68
CA ILE A 362 3.78 -0.59 -26.05
C ILE A 362 5.16 -0.16 -26.52
N LEU A 363 5.96 0.45 -25.65
CA LEU A 363 7.32 0.88 -25.96
C LEU A 363 8.30 -0.29 -26.08
N GLN A 364 8.03 -1.43 -25.44
CA GLN A 364 8.94 -2.57 -25.38
C GLN A 364 9.51 -3.03 -26.74
N PRO A 365 8.72 -3.24 -27.81
CA PRO A 365 9.26 -3.63 -29.12
C PRO A 365 10.16 -2.57 -29.73
N ARG A 366 9.88 -1.28 -29.45
CA ARG A 366 10.66 -0.14 -29.92
C ARG A 366 11.94 0.03 -29.11
N ILE A 367 11.90 -0.18 -27.80
CA ILE A 367 13.09 -0.28 -26.94
C ILE A 367 14.02 -1.38 -27.47
N GLU A 368 13.47 -2.53 -27.88
CA GLU A 368 14.25 -3.64 -28.44
C GLU A 368 14.77 -3.36 -29.85
N SER A 369 14.02 -2.65 -30.71
CA SER A 369 14.44 -2.31 -32.07
C SER A 369 15.46 -1.17 -32.10
N GLU A 370 15.31 -0.13 -31.28
CA GLU A 370 16.30 0.93 -31.09
C GLU A 370 17.62 0.36 -30.54
N LYS A 371 17.54 -0.63 -29.64
CA LYS A 371 18.71 -1.41 -29.19
C LYS A 371 19.38 -2.15 -30.35
N LYS A 372 18.62 -2.80 -31.25
CA LYS A 372 19.16 -3.49 -32.45
C LYS A 372 19.73 -2.53 -33.51
N ASN A 373 19.12 -1.37 -33.71
CA ASN A 373 19.61 -0.38 -34.68
C ASN A 373 20.91 0.29 -34.19
N GLN A 374 21.02 0.54 -32.88
CA GLN A 374 22.29 0.91 -32.24
C GLN A 374 23.36 -0.20 -32.37
N ASP A 375 22.96 -1.48 -32.35
CA ASP A 375 23.87 -2.61 -32.62
C ASP A 375 24.37 -2.65 -34.09
N THR A 376 23.63 -2.10 -35.06
CA THR A 376 24.02 -2.03 -36.49
C THR A 376 24.83 -0.78 -36.89
N GLU A 377 24.68 0.36 -36.20
CA GLU A 377 25.55 1.55 -36.37
C GLU A 377 26.85 1.48 -35.55
N GLY A 378 27.17 0.30 -35.00
CA GLY A 378 28.45 0.03 -34.34
C GLY A 378 28.52 0.41 -32.86
N THR A 379 27.38 0.68 -32.21
CA THR A 379 27.36 0.98 -30.76
C THR A 379 26.50 -0.04 -30.02
N LYS A 380 27.07 -1.22 -29.75
CA LYS A 380 26.46 -2.21 -28.86
C LYS A 380 26.31 -1.67 -27.43
N SER A 381 25.22 -0.98 -27.13
CA SER A 381 24.84 -0.65 -25.75
C SER A 381 23.87 -1.71 -25.24
N GLY A 382 24.40 -2.92 -24.99
CA GLY A 382 23.62 -4.04 -24.44
C GLY A 382 22.92 -3.67 -23.13
N THR A 383 21.72 -4.21 -22.90
CA THR A 383 21.02 -4.08 -21.61
C THR A 383 21.89 -4.70 -20.53
N VAL A 384 22.28 -3.92 -19.53
CA VAL A 384 23.16 -4.36 -18.45
C VAL A 384 22.40 -5.42 -17.63
N LYS A 385 22.86 -6.66 -17.73
CA LYS A 385 22.27 -7.81 -17.04
C LYS A 385 23.07 -8.14 -15.79
N GLY A 386 22.43 -8.36 -14.65
CA GLY A 386 23.11 -8.70 -13.40
C GLY A 386 22.47 -9.86 -12.66
N ILE A 387 23.24 -10.46 -11.76
CA ILE A 387 22.78 -11.50 -10.84
C ILE A 387 22.53 -10.86 -9.47
N ILE A 388 21.42 -11.19 -8.81
CA ILE A 388 21.21 -10.86 -7.39
C ILE A 388 20.92 -12.14 -6.60
N ALA A 389 21.51 -12.26 -5.40
CA ALA A 389 21.31 -13.42 -4.53
C ALA A 389 21.41 -13.06 -3.05
N THR A 390 20.65 -13.76 -2.20
CA THR A 390 20.93 -13.79 -0.76
C THR A 390 21.92 -14.91 -0.47
N VAL A 391 23.00 -14.58 0.24
CA VAL A 391 24.13 -15.50 0.43
C VAL A 391 23.75 -16.74 1.24
N ARG A 392 24.61 -17.75 1.20
CA ARG A 392 24.42 -19.03 1.90
C ARG A 392 24.13 -18.82 3.39
N GLY A 393 23.21 -19.63 3.92
CA GLY A 393 22.85 -19.60 5.33
C GLY A 393 21.93 -18.45 5.73
N ASP A 394 21.51 -17.63 4.77
CA ASP A 394 20.64 -16.49 4.98
C ASP A 394 19.37 -16.59 4.11
N VAL A 395 18.22 -16.35 4.73
CA VAL A 395 16.88 -16.53 4.15
C VAL A 395 16.13 -15.21 3.91
N HIS A 396 16.71 -14.08 4.32
CA HIS A 396 16.00 -12.82 4.34
C HIS A 396 16.09 -12.11 2.97
N ASP A 397 14.95 -11.90 2.31
CA ASP A 397 14.87 -11.46 0.91
C ASP A 397 14.01 -10.20 0.66
N ILE A 398 13.38 -9.64 1.68
CA ILE A 398 12.50 -8.46 1.54
C ILE A 398 13.24 -7.29 0.88
N GLY A 399 14.37 -6.86 1.45
CA GLY A 399 15.17 -5.77 0.89
C GLY A 399 15.74 -6.08 -0.49
N LYS A 400 16.08 -7.36 -0.75
CA LYS A 400 16.54 -7.83 -2.07
C LYS A 400 15.46 -7.63 -3.14
N ASN A 401 14.22 -8.01 -2.85
CA ASN A 401 13.12 -7.92 -3.81
C ASN A 401 12.77 -6.47 -4.15
N LEU A 402 12.89 -5.56 -3.17
CA LEU A 402 12.74 -4.12 -3.40
C LEU A 402 13.84 -3.58 -4.32
N VAL A 403 15.09 -3.96 -4.10
CA VAL A 403 16.22 -3.56 -4.97
C VAL A 403 16.03 -4.09 -6.40
N ILE A 404 15.58 -5.34 -6.57
CA ILE A 404 15.30 -5.92 -7.89
C ILE A 404 14.26 -5.07 -8.63
N LEU A 405 13.13 -4.76 -7.98
CA LEU A 405 12.09 -3.92 -8.55
C LEU A 405 12.62 -2.56 -8.99
N VAL A 406 13.43 -1.90 -8.15
CA VAL A 406 14.04 -0.61 -8.48
C VAL A 406 14.99 -0.75 -9.68
N MET A 407 15.83 -1.78 -9.73
CA MET A 407 16.73 -2.02 -10.86
C MET A 407 15.98 -2.27 -12.18
N GLU A 408 14.91 -3.05 -12.15
CA GLU A 408 14.07 -3.33 -13.32
C GLU A 408 13.36 -2.06 -13.82
N CYS A 409 12.93 -1.19 -12.90
CA CYS A 409 12.40 0.15 -13.25
C CYS A 409 13.45 1.05 -13.92
N ASN A 410 14.75 0.77 -13.77
CA ASN A 410 15.85 1.54 -14.36
C ASN A 410 16.52 0.78 -15.52
N ASN A 411 15.80 -0.11 -16.21
CA ASN A 411 16.25 -0.79 -17.44
C ASN A 411 17.49 -1.70 -17.25
N TYR A 412 17.69 -2.22 -16.04
CA TYR A 412 18.63 -3.31 -15.75
C TYR A 412 17.87 -4.64 -15.76
N LYS A 413 18.44 -5.65 -16.43
CA LYS A 413 17.89 -7.01 -16.38
C LYS A 413 18.47 -7.74 -15.19
N VAL A 414 17.63 -8.16 -14.24
CA VAL A 414 18.09 -8.85 -13.04
C VAL A 414 17.67 -10.31 -13.07
N ILE A 415 18.61 -11.20 -12.74
CA ILE A 415 18.35 -12.62 -12.49
C ILE A 415 18.49 -12.85 -10.99
N ASP A 416 17.37 -13.13 -10.34
CA ASP A 416 17.31 -13.45 -8.93
C ASP A 416 17.57 -14.95 -8.71
N LEU A 417 18.62 -15.28 -7.95
CA LEU A 417 18.93 -16.66 -7.58
C LEU A 417 18.23 -17.11 -6.28
N GLY A 418 17.49 -16.21 -5.62
CA GLY A 418 16.74 -16.50 -4.41
C GLY A 418 17.58 -16.39 -3.14
N VAL A 419 17.36 -17.33 -2.21
CA VAL A 419 17.96 -17.32 -0.87
C VAL A 419 18.86 -18.51 -0.59
N MET A 420 19.72 -18.39 0.43
CA MET A 420 20.69 -19.41 0.84
C MET A 420 21.61 -19.87 -0.30
N VAL A 421 21.98 -18.96 -1.20
CA VAL A 421 22.71 -19.33 -2.43
C VAL A 421 24.21 -19.49 -2.17
N PRO A 422 24.81 -20.66 -2.43
CA PRO A 422 26.25 -20.86 -2.28
C PRO A 422 27.10 -20.05 -3.27
N ALA A 423 28.30 -19.65 -2.87
CA ALA A 423 29.21 -18.85 -3.68
C ALA A 423 29.48 -19.41 -5.09
N HIS A 424 29.69 -20.73 -5.22
CA HIS A 424 29.94 -21.35 -6.52
C HIS A 424 28.76 -21.18 -7.49
N LYS A 425 27.51 -21.25 -7.02
CA LYS A 425 26.32 -21.05 -7.88
C LYS A 425 26.18 -19.60 -8.34
N ILE A 426 26.51 -18.65 -7.47
CA ILE A 426 26.50 -17.22 -7.83
C ILE A 426 27.52 -16.95 -8.94
N VAL A 427 28.73 -17.46 -8.78
CA VAL A 427 29.81 -17.32 -9.77
C VAL A 427 29.49 -18.05 -11.07
N GLU A 428 28.96 -19.29 -10.98
CA GLU A 428 28.54 -20.07 -12.14
C GLU A 428 27.44 -19.36 -12.93
N ALA A 429 26.40 -18.87 -12.25
CA ALA A 429 25.33 -18.09 -12.87
C ALA A 429 25.88 -16.80 -13.51
N ALA A 430 26.79 -16.08 -12.84
CA ALA A 430 27.39 -14.88 -13.39
C ALA A 430 28.19 -15.16 -14.68
N LEU A 431 28.91 -16.29 -14.75
CA LEU A 431 29.64 -16.71 -15.94
C LEU A 431 28.70 -17.17 -17.06
N GLN A 432 27.74 -18.05 -16.76
CA GLN A 432 26.78 -18.60 -17.72
C GLN A 432 25.94 -17.50 -18.35
N GLU A 433 25.48 -16.56 -17.52
CA GLU A 433 24.64 -15.46 -17.97
C GLU A 433 25.47 -14.29 -18.51
N GLN A 434 26.80 -14.32 -18.45
CA GLN A 434 27.65 -13.18 -18.83
C GLN A 434 27.19 -11.89 -18.11
N ALA A 435 26.96 -12.00 -16.81
CA ALA A 435 26.46 -10.91 -16.00
C ALA A 435 27.48 -9.75 -15.97
N ALA A 436 26.97 -8.53 -16.08
CA ALA A 436 27.71 -7.29 -15.99
C ALA A 436 27.91 -6.82 -14.54
N PHE A 437 27.15 -7.36 -13.58
CA PHE A 437 27.35 -7.15 -12.14
C PHE A 437 26.79 -8.31 -11.31
N VAL A 438 27.21 -8.39 -10.05
CA VAL A 438 26.65 -9.30 -9.03
C VAL A 438 26.23 -8.48 -7.81
N GLY A 439 25.02 -8.70 -7.29
CA GLY A 439 24.52 -8.13 -6.05
C GLY A 439 24.31 -9.19 -4.98
N LEU A 440 24.83 -8.95 -3.78
CA LEU A 440 24.70 -9.82 -2.62
C LEU A 440 23.87 -9.16 -1.52
N SER A 441 22.93 -9.93 -0.98
CA SER A 441 22.11 -9.56 0.19
C SER A 441 22.49 -10.40 1.41
N GLY A 442 22.50 -9.79 2.60
CA GLY A 442 22.67 -10.49 3.88
C GLY A 442 22.19 -9.69 5.10
N LEU A 443 21.55 -10.36 6.04
CA LEU A 443 20.95 -9.81 7.26
C LEU A 443 21.65 -10.25 8.56
N ILE A 444 22.36 -11.39 8.58
CA ILE A 444 22.98 -11.94 9.80
C ILE A 444 24.51 -11.89 9.75
N THR A 445 25.16 -11.88 10.92
CA THR A 445 26.64 -11.78 10.99
C THR A 445 27.37 -12.88 10.20
N PRO A 446 26.95 -14.16 10.20
CA PRO A 446 27.58 -15.18 9.35
C PRO A 446 27.53 -14.87 7.85
N SER A 447 26.51 -14.16 7.37
CA SER A 447 26.37 -13.77 5.97
C SER A 447 27.52 -12.88 5.48
N LEU A 448 28.14 -12.13 6.39
CA LEU A 448 29.28 -11.28 6.05
C LEU A 448 30.52 -12.08 5.63
N ASP A 449 30.79 -13.21 6.30
CA ASP A 449 31.89 -14.09 5.92
C ASP A 449 31.60 -14.80 4.59
N GLU A 450 30.33 -15.14 4.33
CA GLU A 450 29.90 -15.69 3.03
C GLU A 450 30.08 -14.67 1.89
N MET A 451 29.80 -13.38 2.12
CA MET A 451 30.10 -12.33 1.13
C MET A 451 31.59 -12.20 0.83
N VAL A 452 32.45 -12.37 1.85
CA VAL A 452 33.91 -12.42 1.69
C VAL A 452 34.33 -13.64 0.87
N GLU A 453 33.67 -14.79 1.07
CA GLU A 453 33.89 -16.00 0.29
C GLU A 453 33.47 -15.80 -1.19
N VAL A 454 32.31 -15.19 -1.45
CA VAL A 454 31.86 -14.88 -2.81
C VAL A 454 32.85 -13.97 -3.53
N ALA A 455 33.31 -12.90 -2.90
CA ALA A 455 34.32 -12.00 -3.48
C ALA A 455 35.61 -12.76 -3.85
N GLY A 456 36.09 -13.62 -2.96
CA GLY A 456 37.26 -14.46 -3.24
C GLY A 456 37.01 -15.53 -4.32
N ALA A 457 35.79 -16.03 -4.44
CA ALA A 457 35.40 -16.97 -5.51
C ALA A 457 35.31 -16.27 -6.87
N MET A 458 34.78 -15.03 -6.92
CA MET A 458 34.77 -14.20 -8.11
C MET A 458 36.18 -13.87 -8.60
N GLU A 459 37.10 -13.55 -7.68
CA GLU A 459 38.52 -13.32 -7.99
C GLU A 459 39.17 -14.57 -8.60
N LYS A 460 38.98 -15.74 -7.98
CA LYS A 460 39.51 -17.01 -8.49
C LYS A 460 38.95 -17.38 -9.87
N ALA A 461 37.73 -16.95 -10.16
CA ALA A 461 37.09 -17.14 -11.45
C ALA A 461 37.54 -16.10 -12.52
N GLY A 462 38.38 -15.12 -12.15
CA GLY A 462 38.86 -14.09 -13.05
C GLY A 462 37.79 -13.07 -13.46
N LEU A 463 36.73 -12.92 -12.67
CA LEU A 463 35.73 -11.88 -12.90
C LEU A 463 36.33 -10.50 -12.56
N ALA A 464 35.89 -9.46 -13.29
CA ALA A 464 36.27 -8.07 -13.03
C ALA A 464 35.06 -7.13 -12.99
N ILE A 465 33.85 -7.70 -12.95
CA ILE A 465 32.57 -6.98 -12.91
C ILE A 465 32.29 -6.40 -11.52
N PRO A 466 31.51 -5.29 -11.40
CA PRO A 466 31.13 -4.75 -10.11
C PRO A 466 30.39 -5.75 -9.20
N LEU A 467 30.76 -5.73 -7.92
CA LEU A 467 30.15 -6.49 -6.84
C LEU A 467 29.44 -5.53 -5.87
N PHE A 468 28.11 -5.57 -5.86
CA PHE A 468 27.27 -4.80 -4.93
C PHE A 468 27.01 -5.60 -3.65
N ILE A 469 27.23 -4.95 -2.51
CA ILE A 469 27.05 -5.51 -1.17
C ILE A 469 25.95 -4.73 -0.47
N GLY A 470 24.87 -5.40 -0.08
CA GLY A 470 23.76 -4.80 0.65
C GLY A 470 23.16 -5.72 1.72
N GLY A 471 22.25 -5.15 2.51
CA GLY A 471 21.57 -5.82 3.62
C GLY A 471 21.99 -5.30 5.00
N ALA A 472 21.16 -5.53 6.03
CA ALA A 472 21.23 -4.77 7.29
C ALA A 472 22.54 -4.91 8.08
N THR A 473 23.23 -6.06 7.98
CA THR A 473 24.52 -6.26 8.66
C THR A 473 25.71 -5.69 7.90
N THR A 474 25.50 -5.28 6.64
CA THR A 474 26.57 -4.74 5.82
C THR A 474 26.87 -3.29 6.19
N SER A 475 28.10 -2.87 5.94
CA SER A 475 28.50 -1.47 6.15
C SER A 475 29.63 -1.10 5.21
N ALA A 476 29.72 0.18 4.85
CA ALA A 476 30.82 0.70 4.04
C ALA A 476 32.20 0.37 4.65
N LEU A 477 32.31 0.38 5.99
CA LEU A 477 33.54 0.06 6.70
C LEU A 477 33.91 -1.43 6.57
N PHE A 478 32.95 -2.34 6.81
CA PHE A 478 33.19 -3.77 6.65
C PHE A 478 33.56 -4.13 5.21
N THR A 479 32.80 -3.60 4.25
CA THR A 479 33.06 -3.80 2.82
C THR A 479 34.48 -3.35 2.44
N ALA A 480 34.90 -2.17 2.89
CA ALA A 480 36.25 -1.65 2.63
C ALA A 480 37.38 -2.47 3.27
N LEU A 481 37.16 -3.03 4.47
CA LEU A 481 38.18 -3.75 5.24
C LEU A 481 38.31 -5.24 4.88
N ARG A 482 37.18 -5.90 4.58
CA ARG A 482 37.11 -7.37 4.55
C ARG A 482 36.72 -7.94 3.20
N ILE A 483 35.87 -7.26 2.44
CA ILE A 483 35.38 -7.75 1.13
C ILE A 483 36.25 -7.20 0.00
N ALA A 484 36.39 -5.87 -0.10
CA ALA A 484 37.13 -5.20 -1.17
C ALA A 484 38.57 -5.71 -1.37
N PRO A 485 39.36 -6.04 -0.31
CA PRO A 485 40.71 -6.59 -0.51
C PRO A 485 40.77 -8.00 -1.11
N ARG A 486 39.63 -8.69 -1.25
CA ARG A 486 39.55 -10.07 -1.73
C ARG A 486 39.19 -10.18 -3.21
N TYR A 487 38.88 -9.05 -3.84
CA TYR A 487 38.45 -8.98 -5.23
C TYR A 487 39.05 -7.74 -5.90
N SER A 488 39.64 -7.93 -7.06
CA SER A 488 40.33 -6.89 -7.84
C SER A 488 39.36 -5.96 -8.57
N GLY A 489 38.13 -6.41 -8.83
CA GLY A 489 37.06 -5.59 -9.40
C GLY A 489 36.40 -4.64 -8.39
N PRO A 490 35.51 -3.73 -8.85
CA PRO A 490 34.86 -2.77 -7.97
C PRO A 490 33.95 -3.46 -6.95
N VAL A 491 34.16 -3.22 -5.65
CA VAL A 491 33.28 -3.69 -4.58
C VAL A 491 32.59 -2.49 -3.95
N ILE A 492 31.26 -2.42 -4.03
CA ILE A 492 30.50 -1.23 -3.67
C ILE A 492 29.45 -1.60 -2.63
N HIS A 493 29.37 -0.81 -1.56
CA HIS A 493 28.34 -0.94 -0.54
C HIS A 493 27.11 -0.09 -0.90
N CYS A 494 25.95 -0.72 -0.99
CA CYS A 494 24.67 -0.07 -1.25
C CYS A 494 23.83 -0.07 0.04
N PRO A 495 23.58 1.10 0.65
CA PRO A 495 22.92 1.16 1.96
C PRO A 495 21.42 0.85 1.90
N ASP A 496 20.76 1.18 0.78
CA ASP A 496 19.32 1.07 0.60
C ASP A 496 18.95 0.88 -0.89
N ALA A 497 17.66 0.67 -1.18
CA ALA A 497 17.19 0.40 -2.53
C ALA A 497 17.29 1.63 -3.46
N ALA A 498 17.08 2.84 -2.94
CA ALA A 498 17.22 4.07 -3.72
C ALA A 498 18.67 4.34 -4.13
N GLY A 499 19.62 4.01 -3.26
CA GLY A 499 21.06 4.22 -3.44
C GLY A 499 21.69 3.34 -4.52
N VAL A 500 20.98 2.32 -5.01
CA VAL A 500 21.49 1.44 -6.06
C VAL A 500 21.53 2.13 -7.43
N VAL A 501 20.60 3.04 -7.71
CA VAL A 501 20.47 3.68 -9.03
C VAL A 501 21.66 4.60 -9.36
N PRO A 502 22.10 5.52 -8.48
CA PRO A 502 23.27 6.35 -8.76
C PRO A 502 24.56 5.54 -8.88
N VAL A 503 24.67 4.43 -8.14
CA VAL A 503 25.81 3.52 -8.20
C VAL A 503 25.89 2.82 -9.55
N LEU A 504 24.76 2.30 -10.03
CA LEU A 504 24.67 1.66 -11.34
C LEU A 504 24.99 2.66 -12.46
N ALA A 505 24.45 3.89 -12.38
CA ALA A 505 24.75 4.96 -13.34
C ALA A 505 26.26 5.30 -13.38
N GLY A 506 26.92 5.36 -12.22
CA GLY A 506 28.38 5.59 -12.15
C GLY A 506 29.20 4.42 -12.70
N CYS A 507 28.82 3.17 -12.40
CA CYS A 507 29.53 1.98 -12.88
C CYS A 507 29.42 1.78 -14.39
N PHE A 508 28.24 2.08 -14.94
CA PHE A 508 27.90 1.82 -16.34
C PHE A 508 27.75 3.10 -17.17
N SER A 509 28.29 4.23 -16.71
CA SER A 509 28.31 5.48 -17.50
C SER A 509 28.98 5.25 -18.85
N LYS A 510 28.40 5.85 -19.90
CA LYS A 510 28.95 5.84 -21.26
C LYS A 510 30.19 6.74 -21.37
N ASP A 511 30.35 7.71 -20.47
CA ASP A 511 31.57 8.52 -20.37
C ASP A 511 32.62 7.75 -19.56
N SER A 512 33.68 7.31 -20.25
CA SER A 512 34.81 6.61 -19.61
C SER A 512 35.47 7.44 -18.51
N GLY A 513 35.54 8.77 -18.68
CA GLY A 513 36.12 9.68 -17.70
C GLY A 513 35.25 9.84 -16.45
N GLU A 514 33.92 9.76 -16.56
CA GLU A 514 33.04 9.71 -15.38
C GLU A 514 33.16 8.39 -14.65
N ARG A 515 33.17 7.27 -15.38
CA ARG A 515 33.35 5.94 -14.78
C ARG A 515 34.68 5.81 -14.07
N GLU A 516 35.77 6.28 -14.68
CA GLU A 516 37.10 6.28 -14.05
C GLU A 516 37.14 7.17 -12.80
N ARG A 517 36.52 8.36 -12.84
CA ARG A 517 36.39 9.24 -11.67
C ARG A 517 35.61 8.57 -10.55
N PHE A 518 34.46 7.96 -10.85
CA PHE A 518 33.65 7.23 -9.88
C PHE A 518 34.44 6.11 -9.19
N LEU A 519 35.18 5.30 -9.97
CA LEU A 519 36.00 4.22 -9.43
C LEU A 519 37.18 4.74 -8.59
N ALA A 520 37.82 5.84 -9.02
CA ALA A 520 38.89 6.48 -8.26
C ALA A 520 38.37 7.01 -6.91
N ASP A 521 37.21 7.67 -6.90
CA ASP A 521 36.57 8.19 -5.69
C ASP A 521 36.14 7.08 -4.73
N LEU A 522 35.63 5.97 -5.26
CA LEU A 522 35.31 4.76 -4.49
C LEU A 522 36.56 4.23 -3.80
N HIS A 523 37.65 4.01 -4.55
CA HIS A 523 38.90 3.49 -4.01
C HIS A 523 39.51 4.41 -2.95
N ALA A 524 39.55 5.72 -3.22
CA ALA A 524 40.04 6.72 -2.28
C ALA A 524 39.22 6.75 -0.98
N THR A 525 37.89 6.61 -1.09
CA THR A 525 36.99 6.54 0.07
C THR A 525 37.24 5.29 0.90
N GLN A 526 37.37 4.13 0.26
CA GLN A 526 37.67 2.87 0.95
C GLN A 526 39.04 2.90 1.63
N GLU A 527 40.06 3.46 0.97
CA GLU A 527 41.39 3.61 1.56
C GLU A 527 41.37 4.53 2.78
N ARG A 528 40.64 5.65 2.70
CA ARG A 528 40.43 6.55 3.84
C ARG A 528 39.80 5.81 5.03
N LEU A 529 38.77 5.00 4.79
CA LEU A 529 38.12 4.19 5.83
C LEU A 529 39.09 3.18 6.46
N ARG A 530 39.86 2.44 5.64
CA ARG A 530 40.88 1.49 6.13
C ARG A 530 41.95 2.18 6.98
N ASN A 531 42.45 3.32 6.54
CA ASN A 531 43.45 4.10 7.25
C ASN A 531 42.93 4.67 8.57
N ALA A 532 41.69 5.18 8.57
CA ALA A 532 41.04 5.67 9.79
C ALA A 532 40.86 4.56 10.84
N TYR A 533 40.38 3.39 10.40
CA TYR A 533 40.22 2.22 11.29
C TYR A 533 41.56 1.77 11.89
N THR A 534 42.60 1.65 11.07
CA THR A 534 43.93 1.23 11.53
C THR A 534 44.50 2.21 12.56
N LYS A 535 44.35 3.53 12.34
CA LYS A 535 44.77 4.56 13.30
C LYS A 535 43.98 4.49 14.61
N ALA A 536 42.68 4.23 14.55
CA ALA A 536 41.84 4.10 15.73
C ALA A 536 42.15 2.81 16.52
N ALA A 537 42.41 1.70 15.83
CA ALA A 537 42.80 0.43 16.44
C ALA A 537 44.15 0.54 17.16
N ALA A 538 45.12 1.25 16.58
CA ALA A 538 46.43 1.50 17.20
C ALA A 538 46.37 2.30 18.51
N ARG A 539 45.26 2.99 18.79
CA ARG A 539 45.05 3.76 20.03
C ARG A 539 44.34 2.99 21.15
N LYS A 540 43.83 1.78 20.87
CA LYS A 540 43.09 0.99 21.87
C LYS A 540 44.05 0.11 22.67
N GLU A 541 44.14 0.34 23.97
CA GLU A 541 44.79 -0.58 24.89
C GLU A 541 43.81 -1.67 25.30
N TYR A 542 44.15 -2.93 24.99
CA TYR A 542 43.37 -4.09 25.40
C TYR A 542 43.97 -4.68 26.68
N LEU A 543 43.12 -4.95 27.67
CA LEU A 543 43.51 -5.73 28.84
C LEU A 543 43.78 -7.19 28.45
N SER A 544 44.79 -7.80 29.05
CA SER A 544 44.99 -9.24 28.92
C SER A 544 43.82 -10.02 29.54
N PRO A 545 43.52 -11.27 29.10
CA PRO A 545 42.44 -12.06 29.68
C PRO A 545 42.51 -12.19 31.23
N PRO A 546 43.68 -12.34 31.86
CA PRO A 546 43.79 -12.31 33.33
C PRO A 546 43.38 -10.96 33.94
N GLN A 547 43.85 -9.84 33.37
CA GLN A 547 43.51 -8.49 33.86
C GLN A 547 42.02 -8.18 33.68
N ALA A 548 41.44 -8.55 32.55
CA ALA A 548 40.01 -8.37 32.30
C ALA A 548 39.15 -9.18 33.29
N ARG A 549 39.54 -10.44 33.59
CA ARG A 549 38.87 -11.28 34.60
C ARG A 549 39.05 -10.76 36.02
N ALA A 550 40.20 -10.19 36.33
CA ALA A 550 40.45 -9.53 37.62
C ALA A 550 39.58 -8.26 37.77
N ASN A 551 39.38 -7.52 36.67
CA ASN A 551 38.46 -6.39 36.56
C ASN A 551 37.00 -6.82 36.33
N LYS A 552 36.61 -8.04 36.72
CA LYS A 552 35.21 -8.46 36.68
C LYS A 552 34.38 -7.52 37.53
N TRP A 553 33.14 -7.28 37.13
CA TRP A 553 32.22 -6.54 37.98
C TRP A 553 32.03 -7.29 39.31
N ILE A 554 32.38 -6.62 40.42
CA ILE A 554 32.15 -7.11 41.78
C ILE A 554 31.07 -6.21 42.38
N PRO A 555 29.90 -6.74 42.75
CA PRO A 555 28.87 -5.95 43.43
C PRO A 555 29.43 -5.39 44.75
N ALA A 556 29.37 -4.06 44.94
CA ALA A 556 30.01 -3.36 46.05
C ALA A 556 29.33 -3.57 47.43
N ALA A 557 28.17 -4.23 47.47
CA ALA A 557 27.45 -4.59 48.68
C ALA A 557 26.56 -5.82 48.41
N ALA A 558 26.26 -6.61 49.44
CA ALA A 558 25.14 -7.54 49.37
C ALA A 558 23.90 -6.70 48.99
N PRO A 559 23.22 -6.98 47.86
CA PRO A 559 22.04 -6.23 47.50
C PRO A 559 21.07 -6.26 48.69
N LYS A 560 20.60 -5.09 49.15
CA LYS A 560 19.53 -5.04 50.16
C LYS A 560 18.46 -5.99 49.68
N THR A 561 18.09 -6.98 50.50
CA THR A 561 17.13 -8.00 50.11
C THR A 561 15.87 -7.28 49.63
N PRO A 562 15.56 -7.33 48.33
CA PRO A 562 14.40 -6.62 47.83
C PRO A 562 13.15 -7.23 48.44
N GLU A 563 12.16 -6.41 48.73
CA GLU A 563 10.88 -6.90 49.23
C GLU A 563 10.35 -8.02 48.31
N PRO A 564 9.73 -9.06 48.88
CA PRO A 564 9.29 -10.22 48.10
C PRO A 564 8.29 -9.78 47.01
N CYS A 565 8.48 -10.26 45.78
CA CYS A 565 7.58 -9.95 44.65
C CYS A 565 6.14 -10.28 45.04
N SER A 566 5.21 -9.36 44.82
CA SER A 566 3.78 -9.61 45.00
C SER A 566 3.27 -10.81 44.16
N CYS A 567 3.94 -11.10 43.06
CA CYS A 567 3.61 -12.17 42.10
C CYS A 567 3.93 -13.58 42.60
N CYS A 568 5.11 -13.79 43.19
CA CYS A 568 5.64 -15.12 43.50
C CYS A 568 6.17 -15.25 44.94
N ARG A 569 6.13 -14.16 45.71
CA ARG A 569 6.65 -14.02 47.08
C ARG A 569 8.15 -14.30 47.22
N GLN A 570 8.92 -14.21 46.13
CA GLN A 570 10.37 -14.40 46.14
C GLN A 570 11.15 -13.08 46.03
N HIS A 571 12.38 -13.06 46.51
CA HIS A 571 13.31 -11.94 46.38
C HIS A 571 14.05 -12.02 45.04
N HIS A 572 13.53 -11.33 44.02
CA HIS A 572 14.14 -11.26 42.69
C HIS A 572 15.53 -10.60 42.74
N GLY A 573 16.48 -11.05 41.92
CA GLY A 573 17.82 -10.44 41.83
C GLY A 573 18.76 -10.78 42.99
N THR A 574 18.47 -11.85 43.74
CA THR A 574 19.39 -12.43 44.73
C THR A 574 19.89 -13.79 44.25
N ASP A 575 21.08 -14.21 44.72
CA ASP A 575 21.66 -15.53 44.41
C ASP A 575 20.79 -16.70 44.90
N ASN A 576 19.80 -16.43 45.76
CA ASN A 576 18.84 -17.41 46.29
C ASN A 576 17.54 -17.50 45.46
N PHE A 577 17.47 -16.87 44.28
CA PHE A 577 16.32 -16.99 43.40
C PHE A 577 16.16 -18.44 42.91
N VAL A 578 15.03 -19.06 43.25
CA VAL A 578 14.66 -20.39 42.77
C VAL A 578 13.61 -20.20 41.67
N PRO A 579 13.94 -20.46 40.38
CA PRO A 579 13.00 -20.31 39.30
C PRO A 579 11.69 -21.04 39.61
N PRO A 580 10.52 -20.43 39.38
CA PRO A 580 9.23 -21.06 39.65
C PRO A 580 8.96 -22.30 38.79
N PHE A 581 9.76 -22.50 37.74
CA PHE A 581 9.73 -23.67 36.86
C PHE A 581 11.13 -23.96 36.33
N VAL A 582 11.49 -25.24 36.23
CA VAL A 582 12.71 -25.73 35.58
C VAL A 582 12.34 -26.83 34.59
N GLY A 583 12.92 -26.79 33.39
CA GLY A 583 12.60 -27.71 32.29
C GLY A 583 12.14 -26.98 31.03
N VAL A 584 11.74 -27.73 30.01
CA VAL A 584 11.17 -27.20 28.76
C VAL A 584 9.67 -27.02 28.93
N ARG A 585 9.14 -25.87 28.53
CA ARG A 585 7.71 -25.61 28.51
C ARG A 585 7.35 -24.90 27.22
N ASP A 586 6.44 -25.51 26.48
CA ASP A 586 5.90 -24.92 25.27
C ASP A 586 4.82 -23.89 25.64
N PHE A 587 4.84 -22.76 24.96
CA PHE A 587 3.84 -21.71 25.09
C PHE A 587 3.24 -21.43 23.72
N ASP A 588 1.92 -21.55 23.64
CA ASP A 588 1.16 -20.99 22.54
C ASP A 588 0.69 -19.59 22.97
N ILE A 589 1.25 -18.56 22.35
CA ILE A 589 0.99 -17.16 22.70
C ILE A 589 0.19 -16.52 21.55
N PRO A 590 -1.09 -16.19 21.78
CA PRO A 590 -1.90 -15.50 20.78
C PRO A 590 -1.27 -14.18 20.35
N PHE A 591 -1.39 -13.85 19.06
CA PHE A 591 -0.80 -12.65 18.47
C PHE A 591 -1.25 -11.36 19.16
N GLU A 592 -2.49 -11.31 19.65
CA GLU A 592 -3.07 -10.17 20.36
C GLU A 592 -2.29 -9.81 21.63
N LYS A 593 -1.68 -10.82 22.27
CA LYS A 593 -0.78 -10.62 23.41
C LYS A 593 0.60 -10.16 22.97
N LEU A 594 1.12 -10.69 21.87
CA LEU A 594 2.43 -10.31 21.30
C LEU A 594 2.44 -8.89 20.73
N ARG A 595 1.33 -8.45 20.12
CA ARG A 595 1.14 -7.13 19.50
C ARG A 595 1.58 -5.97 20.40
N LYS A 596 1.31 -6.08 21.70
CA LYS A 596 1.64 -5.04 22.69
C LYS A 596 3.14 -4.87 22.93
N TYR A 597 3.93 -5.85 22.50
CA TYR A 597 5.39 -5.90 22.67
C TYR A 597 6.14 -5.80 21.33
N LEU A 598 5.43 -5.59 20.21
CA LEU A 598 6.07 -5.39 18.91
C LEU A 598 6.78 -4.03 18.85
N ASP A 599 8.02 -4.05 18.38
CA ASP A 599 8.82 -2.85 18.14
C ASP A 599 8.45 -2.24 16.78
N TRP A 600 7.52 -1.30 16.83
CA TRP A 600 7.00 -0.61 15.67
C TRP A 600 7.97 0.39 15.04
N ASP A 601 8.92 0.91 15.82
CA ASP A 601 9.94 1.80 15.30
C ASP A 601 10.88 1.01 14.37
N GLY A 602 11.22 -0.22 14.76
CA GLY A 602 11.92 -1.18 13.90
C GLY A 602 11.15 -1.46 12.60
N PHE A 603 9.85 -1.75 12.71
CA PHE A 603 8.99 -2.01 11.54
C PHE A 603 8.97 -0.85 10.54
N LEU A 604 8.77 0.38 11.00
CA LEU A 604 8.71 1.57 10.14
C LEU A 604 10.02 1.87 9.43
N SER A 605 11.15 1.61 10.10
CA SER A 605 12.48 1.82 9.52
C SER A 605 12.74 0.92 8.30
N ILE A 606 12.21 -0.31 8.32
CA ILE A 606 12.39 -1.30 7.24
C ILE A 606 11.67 -0.86 5.96
N TRP A 607 10.53 -0.18 6.10
CA TRP A 607 9.73 0.30 4.96
C TRP A 607 10.13 1.69 4.48
N GLU A 608 11.27 2.22 4.96
CA GLU A 608 11.77 3.56 4.64
C GLU A 608 10.73 4.69 4.91
N VAL A 609 9.74 4.43 5.76
CA VAL A 609 8.76 5.42 6.18
C VAL A 609 9.48 6.39 7.11
N ARG A 610 9.86 7.56 6.59
CA ARG A 610 10.47 8.62 7.39
C ARG A 610 9.55 8.92 8.58
N GLN A 611 10.14 9.26 9.74
CA GLN A 611 9.43 9.58 10.99
C GLN A 611 8.57 10.85 10.89
N ASN A 612 7.62 10.89 9.98
CA ASN A 612 6.44 11.71 10.15
C ASN A 612 5.48 10.90 11.03
N ARG A 613 5.19 11.41 12.23
CA ARG A 613 4.45 10.66 13.29
C ARG A 613 3.08 10.14 12.83
N GLU A 614 2.54 10.67 11.74
CA GLU A 614 1.23 10.33 11.20
C GLU A 614 1.29 9.20 10.17
N GLN A 615 2.18 9.29 9.17
CA GLN A 615 2.42 8.19 8.21
C GLN A 615 2.97 6.94 8.88
N GLY A 616 3.83 7.11 9.90
CA GLY A 616 4.31 5.99 10.71
C GLY A 616 3.18 5.30 11.48
N LYS A 617 2.23 6.05 12.03
CA LYS A 617 1.07 5.45 12.71
C LYS A 617 0.17 4.67 11.76
N ILE A 618 -0.09 5.23 10.57
CA ILE A 618 -0.91 4.55 9.55
C ILE A 618 -0.25 3.24 9.11
N ALA A 619 1.05 3.26 8.80
CA ALA A 619 1.77 2.06 8.40
C ALA A 619 1.84 1.00 9.51
N ILE A 620 1.95 1.41 10.78
CA ILE A 620 1.83 0.49 11.93
C ILE A 620 0.42 -0.09 12.01
N GLU A 621 -0.61 0.74 11.89
CA GLU A 621 -2.01 0.31 11.98
C GLU A 621 -2.38 -0.66 10.85
N ASP A 622 -1.86 -0.46 9.64
CA ASP A 622 -2.01 -1.36 8.50
C ASP A 622 -1.25 -2.68 8.67
N ALA A 623 -0.06 -2.66 9.26
CA ALA A 623 0.74 -3.87 9.49
C ALA A 623 0.20 -4.76 10.63
N VAL A 624 -0.54 -4.15 11.54
CA VAL A 624 -1.19 -4.80 12.67
C VAL A 624 -2.51 -5.48 12.27
N ARG A 625 -3.19 -4.93 11.26
CA ARG A 625 -4.40 -5.48 10.66
C ARG A 625 -4.08 -6.67 9.77
#